data_AF-A0A936ZDF4-F1
#
_entry.id   AF-A0A936ZDF4-F1
#
_cell.length_a   1.000
_cell.length_b   1.000
_cell.length_c   1.000
_cell.angle_alpha   90.00
_cell.angle_beta   90.00
_cell.angle_gamma   90.00
#
_symmetry.space_group_name_H-M   'P 1'
#
loop_
_entity.id
_entity.type
_entity.pdbx_description
1 polymer ?
#
loop_
_entity_poly.entity_id
_entity_poly.type
_entity_poly.pdbx_seq_one_letter_code
_entity_poly.pdbx_strand_id
1 'polypeptide(L)'
;MVMDTVMDHDDSDEWCSINEAARRLGVTPTAIRNRIKRGTLKTKPNGNHGRLVHVPRPLPAPVTLPVTDTVPETMMDTIPLTVIEPYQARIADLEARADELRADVERERGERFQERERADQERARADRLTDEVASLARELASTINQAKEEAVVSTARMEAMKAELEAIRSRSWWKRLVG
;
A
#
# COMPACT_ATOMS: atom_id res chain seq x y z
N MET A 1 -26.18 5.97 45.20
CA MET A 1 -24.98 6.81 45.41
C MET A 1 -24.37 7.01 44.03
N VAL A 2 -24.65 8.15 43.42
CA VAL A 2 -24.41 8.43 41.99
C VAL A 2 -22.98 8.92 41.81
N MET A 3 -22.30 8.37 40.81
CA MET A 3 -21.01 8.83 40.31
C MET A 3 -21.13 10.25 39.76
N ASP A 4 -20.45 11.21 40.38
CA ASP A 4 -20.21 12.52 39.77
C ASP A 4 -18.84 12.48 39.09
N THR A 5 -18.87 12.03 37.84
CA THR A 5 -17.77 12.17 36.90
C THR A 5 -17.80 13.62 36.41
N VAL A 6 -16.92 14.46 36.96
CA VAL A 6 -16.56 15.73 36.35
C VAL A 6 -15.82 15.41 35.05
N MET A 7 -16.58 15.26 33.97
CA MET A 7 -16.07 15.36 32.61
C MET A 7 -15.69 16.81 32.39
N ASP A 8 -14.43 17.12 32.69
CA ASP A 8 -13.76 18.34 32.23
C ASP A 8 -13.64 18.23 30.70
N HIS A 9 -14.70 18.63 29.99
CA HIS A 9 -14.66 18.83 28.55
C HIS A 9 -13.75 20.03 28.31
N ASP A 10 -12.52 19.75 27.92
CA ASP A 10 -11.60 20.70 27.29
C ASP A 10 -12.14 21.11 25.91
N ASP A 11 -13.30 21.77 25.90
CA ASP A 11 -13.90 22.43 24.74
C ASP A 11 -13.27 23.82 24.55
N SER A 12 -11.93 23.88 24.47
CA SER A 12 -11.18 25.12 24.30
C SER A 12 -11.21 25.69 22.85
N ASP A 13 -12.09 25.16 22.00
CA ASP A 13 -12.28 25.48 20.57
C ASP A 13 -13.70 26.02 20.28
N GLU A 14 -14.09 27.09 20.99
CA GLU A 14 -15.42 27.68 20.88
C GLU A 14 -15.55 28.63 19.67
N TRP A 15 -16.48 28.28 18.76
CA TRP A 15 -16.85 29.10 17.60
C TRP A 15 -17.56 30.39 18.05
N CYS A 16 -16.93 31.55 17.83
CA CYS A 16 -17.46 32.82 18.31
C CYS A 16 -17.84 33.78 17.17
N SER A 17 -18.64 34.81 17.47
CA SER A 17 -19.04 35.82 16.48
C SER A 17 -17.85 36.70 16.07
N ILE A 18 -17.94 37.39 14.92
CA ILE A 18 -16.87 38.30 14.45
C ILE A 18 -16.54 39.39 15.49
N ASN A 19 -17.55 39.93 16.18
CA ASN A 19 -17.35 40.97 17.18
C ASN A 19 -16.66 40.43 18.43
N GLU A 20 -16.96 39.20 18.80
CA GLU A 20 -16.33 38.54 19.94
C GLU A 20 -14.90 38.11 19.61
N ALA A 21 -14.66 37.56 18.43
CA ALA A 21 -13.33 37.29 17.89
C ALA A 21 -12.45 38.55 17.88
N ALA A 22 -13.02 39.68 17.49
CA ALA A 22 -12.34 40.98 17.49
C ALA A 22 -11.91 41.39 18.91
N ARG A 23 -12.80 41.24 19.91
CA ARG A 23 -12.48 41.49 21.31
C ARG A 23 -11.41 40.53 21.84
N ARG A 24 -11.54 39.22 21.55
CA ARG A 24 -10.59 38.18 21.98
C ARG A 24 -9.18 38.41 21.41
N LEU A 25 -9.09 38.86 20.15
CA LEU A 25 -7.81 39.08 19.48
C LEU A 25 -7.26 40.52 19.62
N GLY A 26 -7.99 41.42 20.30
CA GLY A 26 -7.59 42.82 20.45
C GLY A 26 -7.52 43.60 19.12
N VAL A 27 -8.29 43.20 18.11
CA VAL A 27 -8.30 43.82 16.78
C VAL A 27 -9.68 44.37 16.42
N THR A 28 -9.77 45.15 15.34
CA THR A 28 -11.07 45.66 14.87
C THR A 28 -11.89 44.57 14.16
N PRO A 29 -13.23 44.61 14.20
CA PRO A 29 -14.09 43.70 13.43
C PRO A 29 -13.78 43.70 11.92
N THR A 30 -13.32 44.84 11.40
CA THR A 30 -12.88 44.97 10.00
C THR A 30 -11.59 44.17 9.74
N ALA A 31 -10.64 44.15 10.67
CA ALA A 31 -9.45 43.31 10.57
C ALA A 31 -9.80 41.82 10.54
N ILE A 32 -10.79 41.38 11.34
CA ILE A 32 -11.30 40.00 11.29
C ILE A 32 -11.92 39.70 9.92
N ARG A 33 -12.79 40.55 9.38
CA ARG A 33 -13.36 40.36 8.02
C ARG A 33 -12.28 40.28 6.95
N ASN A 34 -11.22 41.10 7.05
CA ASN A 34 -10.09 41.06 6.12
C ASN A 34 -9.29 39.76 6.24
N ARG A 35 -9.09 39.23 7.46
CA ARG A 35 -8.44 37.94 7.70
C ARG A 35 -9.25 36.76 7.18
N ILE A 36 -10.58 36.82 7.28
CA ILE A 36 -11.51 35.86 6.66
C ILE A 36 -11.40 35.92 5.14
N LYS A 37 -11.41 37.12 4.54
CA LYS A 37 -11.26 37.30 3.08
C LYS A 37 -9.92 36.75 2.56
N ARG A 38 -8.86 36.84 3.38
CA ARG A 38 -7.53 36.29 3.09
C ARG A 38 -7.39 34.80 3.43
N GLY A 39 -8.42 34.15 3.96
CA GLY A 39 -8.41 32.71 4.29
C GLY A 39 -7.56 32.33 5.51
N THR A 40 -7.14 33.29 6.33
CA THR A 40 -6.24 33.05 7.48
C THR A 40 -6.94 32.64 8.78
N LEU A 41 -8.28 32.59 8.78
CA LEU A 41 -9.10 32.18 9.93
C LEU A 41 -10.14 31.15 9.46
N LYS A 42 -10.34 30.09 10.25
CA LYS A 42 -11.40 29.10 10.00
C LYS A 42 -12.75 29.74 10.29
N THR A 43 -13.68 29.61 9.35
CA THR A 43 -15.04 30.16 9.50
C THR A 43 -16.11 29.14 9.14
N LYS A 44 -17.26 29.22 9.80
CA LYS A 44 -18.45 28.42 9.52
C LYS A 44 -19.65 29.34 9.27
N PRO A 45 -20.57 29.01 8.33
CA PRO A 45 -21.80 29.77 8.15
C PRO A 45 -22.69 29.70 9.40
N ASN A 46 -23.34 30.81 9.74
CA ASN A 46 -24.23 30.94 10.90
C ASN A 46 -25.60 31.51 10.49
N GLY A 47 -26.21 30.89 9.47
CA GLY A 47 -27.51 31.29 8.93
C GLY A 47 -27.59 32.78 8.59
N ASN A 48 -28.70 33.43 8.97
CA ASN A 48 -28.95 34.86 8.74
C ASN A 48 -28.11 35.80 9.65
N HIS A 49 -27.32 35.25 10.57
CA HIS A 49 -26.50 36.02 11.52
C HIS A 49 -25.02 36.12 11.10
N GLY A 50 -24.70 35.72 9.86
CA GLY A 50 -23.38 35.89 9.26
C GLY A 50 -22.47 34.68 9.43
N ARG A 51 -21.22 34.88 9.84
CA ARG A 51 -20.20 33.82 9.97
C ARG A 51 -19.66 33.75 11.40
N LEU A 52 -19.42 32.53 11.87
CA LEU A 52 -18.68 32.27 13.10
C LEU A 52 -17.20 32.09 12.76
N VAL A 53 -16.34 32.52 13.68
CA VAL A 53 -14.89 32.51 13.56
C VAL A 53 -14.33 31.66 14.69
N HIS A 54 -13.46 30.74 14.33
CA HIS A 54 -12.74 29.93 15.29
C HIS A 54 -11.54 30.71 15.83
N VAL A 55 -11.55 31.02 17.12
CA VAL A 55 -10.47 31.75 17.79
C VAL A 55 -10.14 31.03 19.09
N PRO A 56 -8.89 30.61 19.31
CA PRO A 56 -8.47 30.05 20.59
C PRO A 56 -8.83 31.03 21.71
N ARG A 57 -9.49 30.54 22.77
CA ARG A 57 -9.84 31.39 23.91
C ARG A 57 -8.54 31.89 24.56
N PRO A 58 -8.25 33.21 24.57
CA PRO A 58 -7.16 33.69 25.39
C PRO A 58 -7.54 33.47 26.86
N LEU A 59 -6.68 32.77 27.61
CA LEU A 59 -6.79 32.73 29.07
C LEU A 59 -6.83 34.19 29.59
N PRO A 60 -7.61 34.49 30.64
CA PRO A 60 -7.68 35.84 31.19
C PRO A 60 -6.26 36.33 31.50
N ALA A 61 -5.85 37.42 30.84
CA ALA A 61 -4.58 38.07 31.11
C ALA A 61 -4.54 38.44 32.60
N PRO A 62 -3.46 38.12 33.33
CA PRO A 62 -3.33 38.57 34.71
C PRO A 62 -3.36 40.09 34.73
N VAL A 63 -4.16 40.63 35.66
CA VAL A 63 -4.29 42.05 35.94
C VAL A 63 -2.89 42.67 36.07
N THR A 64 -2.53 43.58 35.17
CA THR A 64 -1.30 44.37 35.27
C THR A 64 -1.44 45.37 36.42
N LEU A 65 -0.85 45.02 37.56
CA LEU A 65 -0.50 46.00 38.60
C LEU A 65 0.66 46.88 38.09
N PRO A 66 0.74 48.17 38.48
CA PRO A 66 1.80 49.06 38.03
C PRO A 66 3.17 48.55 38.48
N VAL A 67 4.07 48.43 37.50
CA VAL A 67 5.45 47.98 37.62
C VAL A 67 6.25 48.96 38.49
N THR A 68 6.69 48.51 39.66
CA THR A 68 7.90 49.03 40.30
C THR A 68 9.08 48.22 39.79
N ASP A 69 10.05 48.92 39.20
CA ASP A 69 11.34 48.38 38.76
C ASP A 69 12.10 47.73 39.93
N THR A 70 11.99 46.41 40.01
CA THR A 70 12.99 45.54 40.63
C THR A 70 12.86 44.19 39.95
N VAL A 71 13.70 43.94 38.95
CA VAL A 71 13.88 42.59 38.40
C VAL A 71 14.74 41.83 39.42
N PRO A 72 14.23 40.79 40.11
CA PRO A 72 15.12 39.86 40.78
C PRO A 72 15.74 39.03 39.67
N GLU A 73 17.03 39.24 39.44
CA GLU A 73 17.91 38.40 38.63
C GLU A 73 18.09 37.03 39.32
N THR A 74 17.00 36.28 39.49
CA THR A 74 17.00 34.95 40.14
C THR A 74 15.76 34.14 39.77
N MET A 75 15.43 34.05 38.49
CA MET A 75 14.54 33.02 37.96
C MET A 75 15.18 32.44 36.70
N MET A 76 16.36 31.85 36.84
CA MET A 76 16.72 30.77 35.92
C MET A 76 15.77 29.62 36.25
N ASP A 77 14.75 29.49 35.39
CA ASP A 77 13.79 28.39 35.32
C ASP A 77 14.44 27.05 35.69
N THR A 78 14.35 26.71 36.96
CA THR A 78 14.75 25.39 37.44
C THR A 78 13.47 24.58 37.41
N ILE A 79 13.15 24.00 36.25
CA ILE A 79 12.02 23.07 36.12
C ILE A 79 12.23 21.99 37.19
N PRO A 80 11.32 21.85 38.16
CA PRO A 80 11.53 20.92 39.26
C PRO A 80 11.66 19.51 38.70
N LEU A 81 12.59 18.73 39.24
CA LEU A 81 12.91 17.36 38.78
C LEU A 81 11.66 16.47 38.71
N THR A 82 10.67 16.73 39.57
CA THR A 82 9.36 16.07 39.61
C THR A 82 8.52 16.26 38.34
N VAL A 83 8.75 17.32 37.57
CA VAL A 83 8.12 17.56 36.26
C VAL A 83 8.92 16.87 35.15
N ILE A 84 10.24 16.70 35.31
CA ILE A 84 11.13 16.11 34.30
C ILE A 84 11.02 14.57 34.26
N GLU A 85 10.95 13.92 35.43
CA GLU A 85 10.85 12.46 35.56
C GLU A 85 9.73 11.81 34.72
N PRO A 86 8.46 12.29 34.72
CA PRO A 86 7.41 11.68 33.90
C PRO A 86 7.65 11.85 32.40
N TYR A 87 8.27 12.95 31.97
CA TYR A 87 8.63 13.13 30.57
C TYR A 87 9.78 12.21 30.16
N GLN A 88 10.80 12.02 31.02
CA GLN A 88 11.88 11.07 30.77
C GLN A 88 11.36 9.63 30.67
N ALA A 89 10.46 9.23 31.56
CA ALA A 89 9.82 7.92 31.49
C ALA A 89 8.99 7.76 30.21
N ARG A 90 8.28 8.81 29.79
CA ARG A 90 7.51 8.79 28.54
C ARG A 90 8.41 8.71 27.30
N ILE A 91 9.53 9.41 27.28
CA ILE A 91 10.52 9.34 26.20
C ILE A 91 11.08 7.91 26.09
N ALA A 92 11.47 7.31 27.21
CA ALA A 92 11.98 5.93 27.22
C ALA A 92 10.95 4.91 26.70
N ASP A 93 9.67 5.04 27.08
CA ASP A 93 8.59 4.19 26.54
C ASP A 93 8.38 4.41 25.03
N LEU A 94 8.45 5.66 24.55
CA LEU A 94 8.35 5.95 23.12
C LEU A 94 9.54 5.41 22.32
N GLU A 95 10.75 5.50 22.86
CA GLU A 95 11.96 4.94 22.24
C GLU A 95 11.88 3.41 22.17
N ALA A 96 11.46 2.75 23.24
CA ALA A 96 11.25 1.31 23.27
C ALA A 96 10.23 0.86 22.21
N ARG A 97 9.09 1.55 22.10
CA ARG A 97 8.07 1.28 21.07
C ARG A 97 8.59 1.55 19.65
N ALA A 98 9.42 2.58 19.48
CA ALA A 98 10.02 2.88 18.18
C ALA A 98 10.97 1.75 17.74
N ASP A 99 11.75 1.20 18.67
CA ASP A 99 12.65 0.09 18.38
C ASP A 99 11.91 -1.22 18.13
N GLU A 100 10.81 -1.49 18.85
CA GLU A 100 9.91 -2.61 18.57
C GLU A 100 9.31 -2.50 17.16
N LEU A 101 8.74 -1.35 16.80
CA LEU A 101 8.19 -1.12 15.47
C LEU A 101 9.24 -1.24 14.36
N ARG A 102 10.48 -0.78 14.60
CA ARG A 102 11.58 -0.96 13.66
C ARG A 102 11.93 -2.43 13.47
N ALA A 103 11.99 -3.21 14.55
CA ALA A 103 12.27 -4.64 14.50
C ALA A 103 11.17 -5.40 13.75
N ASP A 104 9.90 -5.04 13.95
CA ASP A 104 8.77 -5.65 13.25
C ASP A 104 8.78 -5.29 11.75
N VAL A 105 9.05 -4.04 11.39
CA VAL A 105 9.19 -3.63 9.98
C VAL A 105 10.33 -4.40 9.30
N GLU A 106 11.46 -4.59 9.97
CA GLU A 106 12.58 -5.37 9.41
C GLU A 106 12.20 -6.84 9.24
N ARG A 107 11.47 -7.42 10.22
CA ARG A 107 10.94 -8.78 10.12
C ARG A 107 10.00 -8.93 8.92
N GLU A 108 9.01 -8.05 8.78
CA GLU A 108 8.08 -8.06 7.64
C GLU A 108 8.80 -7.88 6.31
N ARG A 109 9.80 -7.00 6.24
CA ARG A 109 10.60 -6.81 5.03
C ARG A 109 11.37 -8.07 4.68
N GLY A 110 11.97 -8.73 5.66
CA GLY A 110 12.65 -10.01 5.49
C GLY A 110 11.71 -11.11 5.01
N GLU A 111 10.52 -11.23 5.61
CA GLU A 111 9.50 -12.20 5.20
C GLU A 111 9.01 -11.95 3.77
N ARG A 112 8.71 -10.69 3.41
CA ARG A 112 8.32 -10.33 2.04
C ARG A 112 9.43 -10.58 1.03
N PHE A 113 10.68 -10.37 1.42
CA PHE A 113 11.82 -10.67 0.56
C PHE A 113 11.91 -12.18 0.29
N GLN A 114 11.82 -13.01 1.34
CA GLN A 114 11.81 -14.47 1.20
C GLN A 114 10.60 -14.97 0.39
N GLU A 115 9.42 -14.39 0.59
CA GLU A 115 8.22 -14.73 -0.18
C GLU A 115 8.42 -14.42 -1.67
N ARG A 116 8.99 -13.26 -1.99
CA ARG A 116 9.33 -12.90 -3.38
C ARG A 116 10.34 -13.86 -3.98
N GLU A 117 11.41 -14.21 -3.25
CA GLU A 117 12.38 -15.20 -3.74
C GLU A 117 11.73 -16.57 -4.00
N ARG A 118 10.84 -17.03 -3.13
CA ARG A 118 10.09 -18.28 -3.35
C ARG A 118 9.21 -18.18 -4.58
N ALA A 119 8.46 -17.08 -4.73
CA ALA A 119 7.60 -16.86 -5.88
C ALA A 119 8.40 -16.79 -7.19
N ASP A 120 9.57 -16.16 -7.20
CA ASP A 120 10.44 -16.08 -8.36
C ASP A 120 11.06 -17.45 -8.70
N GLN A 121 11.42 -18.25 -7.69
CA GLN A 121 11.86 -19.63 -7.90
C GLN A 121 10.74 -20.51 -8.46
N GLU A 122 9.51 -20.37 -7.97
CA GLU A 122 8.35 -21.10 -8.46
C GLU A 122 8.01 -20.71 -9.90
N ARG A 123 8.02 -19.41 -10.23
CA ARG A 123 7.87 -18.93 -11.61
C ARG A 123 8.94 -19.51 -12.53
N ALA A 124 10.20 -19.43 -12.13
CA ALA A 124 11.30 -19.99 -12.92
C ALA A 124 11.17 -21.51 -13.13
N ARG A 125 10.63 -22.25 -12.15
CA ARG A 125 10.33 -23.68 -12.31
C ARG A 125 9.15 -23.90 -13.26
N ALA A 126 8.09 -23.12 -13.14
CA ALA A 126 6.93 -23.19 -14.02
C ALA A 126 7.30 -22.88 -15.48
N ASP A 127 8.15 -21.88 -15.72
CA ASP A 127 8.66 -21.53 -17.04
C ASP A 127 9.45 -22.69 -17.65
N ARG A 128 10.39 -23.29 -16.89
CA ARG A 128 11.15 -24.47 -17.34
C ARG A 128 10.24 -25.65 -17.68
N LEU A 129 9.28 -25.96 -16.82
CA LEU A 129 8.32 -27.04 -17.08
C LEU A 129 7.45 -26.76 -18.31
N THR A 130 7.08 -25.50 -18.53
CA THR A 130 6.33 -25.07 -19.72
C THR A 130 7.15 -25.27 -20.99
N ASP A 131 8.43 -24.88 -20.96
CA ASP A 131 9.36 -25.09 -22.07
C ASP A 131 9.63 -26.57 -22.35
N GLU A 132 9.76 -27.39 -21.31
CA GLU A 132 9.89 -28.86 -21.41
C GLU A 132 8.64 -29.50 -22.01
N VAL A 133 7.45 -29.12 -21.55
CA VAL A 133 6.18 -29.61 -22.13
C VAL A 133 6.07 -29.20 -23.60
N ALA A 134 6.44 -27.96 -23.94
CA ALA A 134 6.42 -27.48 -25.32
C ALA A 134 7.47 -28.17 -26.21
N SER A 135 8.62 -28.56 -25.68
CA SER A 135 9.63 -29.33 -26.43
C SER A 135 9.16 -30.76 -26.68
N LEU A 136 8.66 -31.44 -25.64
CA LEU A 136 8.09 -32.79 -25.74
C LEU A 136 6.87 -32.84 -26.67
N ALA A 137 6.02 -31.81 -26.66
CA ALA A 137 4.88 -31.73 -27.57
C ALA A 137 5.33 -31.61 -29.04
N ARG A 138 6.40 -30.85 -29.32
CA ARG A 138 6.99 -30.75 -30.66
C ARG A 138 7.62 -32.06 -31.09
N GLU A 139 8.36 -32.71 -30.19
CA GLU A 139 8.95 -34.03 -30.45
C GLU A 139 7.88 -35.07 -30.75
N LEU A 140 6.81 -35.13 -29.94
CA LEU A 140 5.68 -36.02 -30.17
C LEU A 140 4.97 -35.74 -31.50
N ALA A 141 4.75 -34.46 -31.84
CA ALA A 141 4.19 -34.11 -33.13
C ALA A 141 5.08 -34.57 -34.30
N SER A 142 6.40 -34.44 -34.16
CA SER A 142 7.37 -34.87 -35.17
C SER A 142 7.35 -36.40 -35.37
N THR A 143 7.32 -37.18 -34.29
CA THR A 143 7.28 -38.64 -34.33
C THR A 143 5.97 -39.15 -34.92
N ILE A 144 4.85 -38.51 -34.59
CA ILE A 144 3.54 -38.82 -35.20
C ILE A 144 3.57 -38.56 -36.71
N ASN A 145 4.15 -37.45 -37.16
CA ASN A 145 4.23 -37.15 -38.60
C ASN A 145 5.13 -38.14 -39.33
N GLN A 146 6.29 -38.48 -38.76
CA GLN A 146 7.16 -39.51 -39.33
C GLN A 146 6.45 -40.87 -39.43
N ALA A 147 5.76 -41.30 -38.37
CA ALA A 147 5.02 -42.57 -38.37
C ALA A 147 3.89 -42.57 -39.42
N LYS A 148 3.23 -41.41 -39.64
CA LYS A 148 2.23 -41.27 -40.70
C LYS A 148 2.85 -41.38 -42.09
N GLU A 149 3.99 -40.74 -42.33
CA GLU A 149 4.72 -40.83 -43.61
C GLU A 149 5.16 -42.27 -43.89
N GLU A 150 5.72 -42.96 -42.89
CA GLU A 150 6.11 -44.37 -43.00
C GLU A 150 4.89 -45.28 -43.25
N ALA A 151 3.74 -44.99 -42.64
CA ALA A 151 2.49 -45.69 -42.91
C ALA A 151 2.01 -45.49 -44.36
N VAL A 152 2.11 -44.27 -44.90
CA VAL A 152 1.79 -43.99 -46.31
C VAL A 152 2.75 -44.73 -47.26
N VAL A 153 4.04 -44.73 -46.98
CA VAL A 153 5.04 -45.43 -47.80
C VAL A 153 4.85 -46.95 -47.74
N SER A 154 4.60 -47.51 -46.55
CA SER A 154 4.40 -48.95 -46.38
C SER A 154 3.11 -49.45 -47.03
N THR A 155 2.03 -48.68 -46.95
CA THR A 155 0.77 -48.98 -47.66
C THR A 155 0.95 -48.96 -49.17
N ALA A 156 1.61 -47.93 -49.73
CA ALA A 156 1.93 -47.86 -51.15
C ALA A 156 2.82 -49.05 -51.60
N ARG A 157 3.80 -49.44 -50.79
CA ARG A 157 4.66 -50.60 -51.07
C ARG A 157 3.88 -51.92 -51.07
N MET A 158 2.96 -52.08 -50.12
CA MET A 158 2.06 -53.24 -50.05
C MET A 158 1.14 -53.31 -51.27
N GLU A 159 0.59 -52.18 -51.72
CA GLU A 159 -0.23 -52.12 -52.95
C GLU A 159 0.58 -52.46 -54.19
N ALA A 160 1.79 -51.94 -54.32
CA ALA A 160 2.70 -52.27 -55.43
C ALA A 160 3.04 -53.78 -55.46
N MET A 161 3.37 -54.36 -54.29
CA MET A 161 3.67 -55.79 -54.19
C MET A 161 2.43 -56.65 -54.53
N LYS A 162 1.23 -56.24 -54.10
CA LYS A 162 -0.02 -56.91 -54.49
C LYS A 162 -0.24 -56.85 -56.01
N ALA A 163 -0.02 -55.69 -56.62
CA ALA A 163 -0.15 -55.52 -58.06
C ALA A 163 0.85 -56.38 -58.85
N GLU A 164 2.09 -56.50 -58.37
CA GLU A 164 3.10 -57.37 -58.98
C GLU A 164 2.71 -58.86 -58.89
N LEU A 165 2.21 -59.31 -57.73
CA LEU A 165 1.72 -60.68 -57.55
C LEU A 165 0.54 -60.99 -58.47
N GLU A 166 -0.41 -60.06 -58.62
CA GLU A 166 -1.53 -60.19 -59.57
C GLU A 166 -1.07 -60.17 -61.03
N ALA A 167 -0.07 -59.35 -61.37
CA ALA A 167 0.54 -59.35 -62.70
C ALA A 167 1.25 -60.67 -63.01
N ILE A 168 1.95 -61.26 -62.02
CA ILE A 168 2.50 -62.60 -62.16
C ILE A 168 1.35 -63.56 -62.37
N ARG A 169 0.37 -63.63 -61.45
CA ARG A 169 -0.77 -64.57 -61.49
C ARG A 169 -1.55 -64.53 -62.81
N SER A 170 -1.76 -63.36 -63.38
CA SER A 170 -2.49 -63.17 -64.64
C SER A 170 -1.71 -63.56 -65.90
N ARG A 171 -0.38 -63.73 -65.82
CA ARG A 171 0.42 -64.25 -66.95
C ARG A 171 0.07 -65.71 -67.21
N SER A 172 -0.41 -65.98 -68.43
CA SER A 172 -0.73 -67.33 -68.89
C SER A 172 0.45 -68.27 -68.74
N TRP A 173 0.20 -69.45 -68.18
CA TRP A 173 1.22 -70.43 -67.80
C TRP A 173 2.13 -70.86 -68.96
N TRP A 174 1.62 -70.92 -70.20
CA TRP A 174 2.44 -71.18 -71.39
C TRP A 174 3.46 -70.06 -71.68
N LYS A 175 3.13 -68.79 -71.43
CA LYS A 175 4.07 -67.66 -71.57
C LYS A 175 5.18 -67.66 -70.52
N ARG A 176 5.03 -68.43 -69.43
CA ARG A 176 6.08 -68.66 -68.43
C ARG A 176 6.98 -69.86 -68.76
N LEU A 177 6.60 -70.69 -69.75
CA LEU A 177 7.26 -71.97 -70.06
C LEU A 177 8.08 -71.92 -71.37
N VAL A 178 7.87 -70.92 -72.23
CA VAL A 178 8.53 -70.76 -73.55
C VAL A 178 9.37 -69.47 -73.62
N GLY A 179 9.68 -68.86 -72.49
CA GLY A 179 10.58 -67.70 -72.38
C GLY A 179 11.83 -68.05 -71.60
#